data_AF-A0A2E9UNL2-F1
#
_entry.id   AF-A0A2E9UNL2-F1
#
_cell.length_a   1.000
_cell.length_b   1.000
_cell.length_c   1.000
_cell.angle_alpha   90.00
_cell.angle_beta   90.00
_cell.angle_gamma   90.00
#
_symmetry.space_group_name_H-M   'P 1'
#
loop_
_entity.id
_entity.type
_entity.pdbx_description
1 polymer ?
#
loop_
_entity_poly.entity_id
_entity_poly.type
_entity_poly.pdbx_seq_one_letter_code
_entity_poly.pdbx_strand_id
1 'polypeptide(L)'
;MPRGQDLLDEAIALISGAGQNELADRLTAQREKFFFKSLAGVPLANKVKKAGTALSGDGTDGNVEAVEALVSEIEDKADAPGTVLT
;
A
#
# COMPACT_ATOMS: atom_id res chain seq x y z
N MET A 1 -7.38 17.34 1.87
CA MET A 1 -7.28 16.10 1.07
C MET A 1 -6.27 15.20 1.76
N PRO A 2 -6.64 13.96 2.14
CA PRO A 2 -5.68 13.03 2.72
C PRO A 2 -4.59 12.75 1.70
N ARG A 3 -3.32 12.79 2.13
CA ARG A 3 -2.20 12.46 1.25
C ARG A 3 -2.18 10.96 1.01
N GLY A 4 -1.62 10.51 -0.11
CA GLY A 4 -1.44 9.08 -0.38
C GLY A 4 -0.65 8.37 0.74
N GLN A 5 0.22 9.11 1.42
CA GLN A 5 0.98 8.67 2.59
C GLN A 5 0.10 8.35 3.80
N ASP A 6 -0.87 9.20 4.13
CA ASP A 6 -1.77 8.96 5.29
C ASP A 6 -2.58 7.67 5.08
N LEU A 7 -3.04 7.45 3.85
CA LEU A 7 -3.79 6.25 3.46
C LEU A 7 -2.91 4.99 3.49
N LEU A 8 -1.63 5.10 3.10
CA LEU A 8 -0.67 4.01 3.22
C LEU A 8 -0.36 3.70 4.68
N ASP A 9 -0.19 4.70 5.54
CA ASP A 9 0.07 4.51 6.96
C ASP A 9 -1.06 3.73 7.64
N GLU A 10 -2.31 4.09 7.34
CA GLU A 10 -3.47 3.34 7.80
C GLU A 10 -3.50 1.90 7.26
N ALA A 11 -3.16 1.71 5.98
CA ALA A 11 -3.10 0.39 5.38
C ALA A 11 -2.01 -0.49 6.00
N ILE A 12 -0.81 0.07 6.23
CA ILE A 12 0.32 -0.58 6.89
C ILE A 12 -0.08 -1.04 8.29
N ALA A 13 -0.76 -0.19 9.06
CA ALA A 13 -1.24 -0.52 10.40
C ALA A 13 -2.24 -1.69 10.38
N LEU A 14 -3.17 -1.71 9.42
CA LEU A 14 -4.15 -2.79 9.26
C LEU A 14 -3.49 -4.12 8.86
N ILE A 15 -2.55 -4.07 7.91
CA ILE A 15 -1.85 -5.25 7.38
C ILE A 15 -0.91 -5.83 8.44
N SER A 16 -0.14 -5.01 9.16
CA SER A 16 0.69 -5.45 10.27
C SER A 16 -0.16 -5.99 11.44
N GLY A 17 -1.31 -5.36 11.72
CA GLY A 17 -2.27 -5.86 12.71
C GLY A 17 -2.87 -7.22 12.37
N ALA A 18 -2.94 -7.57 11.08
CA ALA A 18 -3.36 -8.89 10.60
C ALA A 18 -2.21 -9.93 10.58
N GLY A 19 -1.01 -9.58 11.04
CA GLY A 19 0.17 -10.46 11.07
C GLY A 19 1.00 -10.48 9.78
N GLN A 20 0.62 -9.69 8.76
CA GLN A 20 1.31 -9.61 7.47
C GLN A 20 2.45 -8.57 7.50
N ASN A 21 3.39 -8.71 8.42
CA ASN A 21 4.45 -7.73 8.65
C ASN A 21 5.36 -7.52 7.42
N GLU A 22 5.62 -8.56 6.63
CA GLU A 22 6.43 -8.46 5.42
C GLU A 22 5.78 -7.54 4.36
N LEU A 23 4.46 -7.67 4.16
CA LEU A 23 3.70 -6.80 3.25
C LEU A 23 3.65 -5.36 3.77
N ALA A 24 3.54 -5.19 5.08
CA ALA A 24 3.57 -3.88 5.74
C ALA A 24 4.94 -3.18 5.57
N ASP A 25 6.05 -3.91 5.71
CA ASP A 25 7.40 -3.38 5.52
C ASP A 25 7.64 -2.97 4.06
N ARG A 26 7.19 -3.80 3.11
CA ARG A 26 7.23 -3.46 1.67
C ARG A 26 6.49 -2.17 1.37
N LEU A 27 5.26 -2.00 1.87
CA LEU A 27 4.49 -0.76 1.70
C LEU A 27 5.16 0.45 2.37
N THR A 28 5.79 0.25 3.52
CA THR A 28 6.52 1.30 4.23
C THR A 28 7.67 1.85 3.38
N ALA A 29 8.40 0.98 2.66
CA ALA A 29 9.44 1.41 1.72
C ALA A 29 8.88 2.23 0.54
N GLN A 30 7.63 1.99 0.14
CA GLN A 30 6.99 2.71 -0.96
C GLN A 30 6.39 4.06 -0.52
N ARG A 31 6.04 4.23 0.77
CA ARG A 31 5.46 5.46 1.34
C ARG A 31 6.25 6.73 1.04
N GLU A 32 7.57 6.63 1.01
CA GLU A 32 8.45 7.79 0.80
C GLU A 32 8.64 8.16 -0.68
N LYS A 33 8.20 7.30 -1.60
CA LYS A 33 8.34 7.53 -3.04
C LYS A 33 7.46 8.70 -3.50
N PHE A 34 7.96 9.44 -4.49
CA PHE A 34 7.29 10.62 -5.03
C PHE A 34 5.87 10.31 -5.52
N PHE A 35 5.65 9.11 -6.03
CA PHE A 35 4.35 8.62 -6.46
C PHE A 35 3.25 8.83 -5.40
N PHE A 36 3.53 8.54 -4.12
CA PHE A 36 2.60 8.72 -3.00
C PHE A 36 2.63 10.09 -2.32
N LYS A 37 3.69 10.88 -2.58
CA LYS A 37 3.73 12.31 -2.29
C LYS A 37 2.81 13.10 -3.24
N SER A 38 2.60 12.59 -4.44
CA SER A 38 1.70 13.15 -5.46
C SER A 38 0.26 12.66 -5.31
N LEU A 39 -0.69 13.32 -6.00
CA LEU A 39 -2.08 12.88 -6.08
C LEU A 39 -2.25 11.54 -6.85
N ALA A 40 -1.25 11.11 -7.63
CA ALA A 40 -1.31 9.88 -8.41
C ALA A 40 -1.32 8.61 -7.52
N GLY A 41 -0.70 8.67 -6.34
CA GLY A 41 -0.67 7.55 -5.40
C GLY A 41 -1.93 7.37 -4.54
N VAL A 42 -2.78 8.39 -4.45
CA VAL A 42 -4.02 8.37 -3.66
C VAL A 42 -4.98 7.23 -4.06
N PRO A 43 -5.29 6.97 -5.35
CA PRO A 43 -6.17 5.87 -5.72
C PRO A 43 -5.61 4.49 -5.37
N LEU A 44 -4.30 4.26 -5.52
CA LEU A 44 -3.68 2.98 -5.12
C LEU A 44 -3.65 2.81 -3.60
N ALA A 45 -3.28 3.86 -2.86
CA ALA A 45 -3.29 3.82 -1.41
C ALA A 45 -4.69 3.51 -0.85
N ASN A 46 -5.74 4.06 -1.46
CA ASN A 46 -7.12 3.72 -1.13
C ASN A 46 -7.48 2.25 -1.40
N LYS A 47 -6.98 1.65 -2.49
CA LYS A 47 -7.22 0.24 -2.79
C LYS A 47 -6.54 -0.65 -1.74
N VAL A 48 -5.28 -0.39 -1.41
CA VAL A 48 -4.56 -1.15 -0.38
C VAL A 48 -5.23 -1.00 0.97
N LYS A 49 -5.63 0.21 1.37
CA LYS A 49 -6.38 0.42 2.61
C LYS A 49 -7.66 -0.40 2.67
N LYS A 50 -8.42 -0.45 1.57
CA LYS A 50 -9.64 -1.29 1.50
C LYS A 50 -9.32 -2.78 1.65
N ALA A 51 -8.29 -3.26 0.96
CA ALA A 51 -7.85 -4.65 1.05
C ALA A 51 -7.32 -4.99 2.45
N GLY A 52 -6.53 -4.10 3.07
CA GLY A 52 -6.05 -4.23 4.45
C GLY A 52 -7.19 -4.22 5.47
N THR A 53 -8.26 -3.45 5.24
CA THR A 53 -9.46 -3.47 6.08
C THR A 53 -10.17 -4.81 5.98
N ALA A 54 -10.32 -5.34 4.76
CA ALA A 54 -10.91 -6.66 4.53
C ALA A 54 -10.07 -7.76 5.19
N LEU A 55 -8.75 -7.73 5.00
CA LEU A 55 -7.81 -8.65 5.64
C LEU A 55 -7.86 -8.58 7.17
N SER A 56 -7.94 -7.38 7.75
CA SER A 56 -8.03 -7.19 9.19
C SER A 56 -9.36 -7.72 9.77
N GLY A 57 -10.43 -7.73 8.98
CA GLY A 57 -11.72 -8.32 9.38
C GLY A 57 -11.83 -9.81 9.09
N ASP A 58 -11.11 -10.29 8.08
CA ASP A 58 -11.14 -11.66 7.58
C ASP A 58 -9.75 -12.06 7.03
N GLY A 59 -8.97 -12.76 7.86
CA GLY A 59 -7.59 -13.16 7.58
C GLY A 59 -7.42 -14.33 6.61
N THR A 60 -8.36 -14.52 5.67
CA THR A 60 -8.29 -15.61 4.68
C THR A 60 -7.16 -15.41 3.68
N ASP A 61 -6.61 -16.51 3.17
CA ASP A 61 -5.52 -16.49 2.18
C ASP A 61 -5.88 -15.66 0.95
N GLY A 62 -7.15 -15.64 0.52
CA GLY A 62 -7.60 -14.82 -0.60
C GLY A 62 -7.49 -13.30 -0.34
N ASN A 63 -7.68 -12.85 0.91
CA ASN A 63 -7.48 -11.44 1.26
C ASN A 63 -5.99 -11.11 1.39
N VAL A 64 -5.16 -12.06 1.80
CA VAL A 64 -3.70 -11.92 1.82
C VAL A 64 -3.18 -11.76 0.38
N GLU A 65 -3.57 -12.65 -0.53
CA GLU A 65 -3.21 -12.59 -1.95
C GLU A 65 -3.66 -11.28 -2.60
N ALA A 66 -4.86 -10.79 -2.27
CA ALA A 66 -5.36 -9.52 -2.78
C ALA A 66 -4.51 -8.32 -2.31
N VAL A 67 -4.08 -8.32 -1.05
CA VAL A 67 -3.16 -7.29 -0.53
C VAL A 67 -1.81 -7.41 -1.23
N GLU A 68 -1.24 -8.61 -1.33
CA GLU A 68 0.06 -8.84 -1.96
C GLU A 68 0.11 -8.42 -3.44
N ALA A 69 -0.95 -8.71 -4.20
CA ALA A 69 -1.08 -8.26 -5.58
C ALA A 69 -1.06 -6.73 -5.69
N LEU A 70 -1.73 -6.03 -4.75
CA LEU A 70 -1.74 -4.57 -4.71
C LEU A 70 -0.39 -3.99 -4.25
N VAL A 71 0.31 -4.64 -3.32
CA VAL A 71 1.67 -4.26 -2.92
C VAL A 71 2.60 -4.34 -4.12
N SER A 72 2.54 -5.43 -4.88
CA SER A 72 3.36 -5.62 -6.08
C SER A 72 3.01 -4.61 -7.18
N GLU A 73 1.71 -4.32 -7.41
CA GLU A 73 1.30 -3.25 -8.34
C GLU A 73 1.84 -1.88 -7.92
N ILE A 74 1.89 -1.60 -6.62
CA ILE A 74 2.47 -0.38 -6.09
C ILE A 74 3.97 -0.33 -6.31
N GLU A 75 4.69 -1.41 -6.06
CA GLU A 75 6.13 -1.48 -6.30
C GLU A 75 6.45 -1.18 -7.76
N ASP A 76 5.76 -1.85 -8.69
CA ASP A 76 5.93 -1.64 -10.14
C ASP A 76 5.65 -0.19 -10.56
N LYS A 77 4.58 0.41 -10.04
CA LYS A 77 4.19 1.78 -10.40
C LYS A 77 5.03 2.84 -9.71
N ALA A 78 5.50 2.57 -8.50
CA ALA A 78 6.30 3.50 -7.74
C ALA A 78 7.78 3.46 -8.14
N ASP A 79 8.29 2.34 -8.66
CA ASP A 79 9.61 2.23 -9.33
C ASP A 79 9.62 2.56 -10.83
N ALA A 80 8.47 2.91 -11.41
CA ALA A 80 8.43 3.33 -12.80
C ALA A 80 9.37 4.53 -13.04
N PRO A 81 10.24 4.51 -14.07
CA PRO A 81 11.36 5.46 -14.24
C PRO A 81 11.00 6.95 -14.40
N GLY A 82 9.71 7.31 -14.38
CA GLY A 82 9.22 8.69 -14.35
C GLY A 82 8.82 9.21 -12.95
N THR A 83 8.95 8.41 -11.89
CA THR A 83 8.65 8.81 -10.49
C THR A 83 9.89 9.23 -9.71
N VAL A 84 11.09 8.89 -10.20
CA VAL A 84 12.38 9.39 -9.73
C VAL A 84 12.67 10.71 -10.42
N LEU A 85 12.44 11.82 -9.72
CA LEU A 85 12.92 13.13 -10.16
C LEU A 85 14.45 13.14 -10.05
N THR A 86 15.11 13.11 -11.21
CA THR A 86 16.40 13.81 -11.42
C THR A 86 16.22 15.29 -11.24
#